data_AF-A0A1V6JFS6-F1
#
_entry.id   AF-A0A1V6JFS6-F1
#
_cell.length_a   1.000
_cell.length_b   1.000
_cell.length_c   1.000
_cell.angle_alpha   90.00
_cell.angle_beta   90.00
_cell.angle_gamma   90.00
#
_symmetry.space_group_name_H-M   'P 1'
#
loop_
_entity.id
_entity.type
_entity.pdbx_description
1 polymer ?
#
loop_
_entity_poly.entity_id
_entity_poly.type
_entity_poly.pdbx_seq_one_letter_code
_entity_poly.pdbx_strand_id
1 'polypeptide(L)'
;MQVIEFDKGKCIECYACVRVCPVKAIAVPINENYPHILHNRCVGCGDCLPVCSPNALSFKNSIDRVKGLLASGEKVAAILAPSIAGEFTDITDYRKFVSMIRELGFQYVNEVSFGADLVAHEYKELLENFKGKYYITSLCPTLTAYVCYFYPELTVNLAPIVTPMIATARVVKQKYGPEVGVVYIGPCISAKYEPVLLEEENPIDEILTFIELRKMFKEAGITEQTLEYSEFDSPIGHLGSLFPISNGLLQAVGLDENLLTGTITTIEGKDNFIDSVRQFHDYTELIRRHFNIFYCHGCLMGPGTSPGGEKYLRRSLAVEYANKRLKEFDSQSWQENIEKYKTITLSRSFNPDDQRLQSPPKEKIDEVLKVIGRVDADKLMGCGACGFSSCYEFATAVASGLAKPEMCITYNLRNQNEYIKTLKATNEKLAKTEIALKESEKIARREQMLAREANEIVNIMLQKLPSGVVIVDENLKIIQANKTFIETLGEDARLIDEVIPGLVGADLKTLLPYHFYNMFSYVLKNAEDITNRDVNFNDNILNVSIFTIRPNKIVGAVVRDLKMPEVRREQIINRINEAITENLEMVQKIGFLLGEGASKTERMLNSIISAYQSENGNKSGETKS
;
A
#
# COMPACT_ATOMS: atom_id res chain seq x y z
N MET A 1 30.16 -4.78 2.87
CA MET A 1 30.38 -4.54 1.42
C MET A 1 29.48 -3.40 0.91
N GLN A 2 29.89 -2.13 1.02
CA GLN A 2 29.10 -0.96 0.53
C GLN A 2 29.62 -0.47 -0.83
N VAL A 3 29.24 -1.17 -1.90
CA VAL A 3 29.75 -0.92 -3.27
C VAL A 3 28.66 -0.46 -4.24
N ILE A 4 27.40 -0.84 -4.00
CA ILE A 4 26.25 -0.43 -4.80
C ILE A 4 25.55 0.72 -4.08
N GLU A 5 25.10 1.72 -4.82
CA GLU A 5 24.35 2.88 -4.33
C GLU A 5 22.96 2.90 -4.96
N PHE A 6 21.97 3.38 -4.20
CA PHE A 6 20.57 3.38 -4.62
C PHE A 6 19.94 4.78 -4.48
N ASP A 7 19.37 5.26 -5.58
CA ASP A 7 18.67 6.54 -5.68
C ASP A 7 17.15 6.31 -5.73
N LYS A 8 16.48 6.61 -4.60
CA LYS A 8 15.02 6.49 -4.47
C LYS A 8 14.28 7.37 -5.48
N GLY A 9 14.82 8.55 -5.82
CA GLY A 9 14.17 9.52 -6.70
C GLY A 9 14.05 9.07 -8.16
N LYS A 10 14.90 8.11 -8.58
CA LYS A 10 14.86 7.52 -9.93
C LYS A 10 14.11 6.19 -9.99
N CYS A 11 13.84 5.57 -8.85
CA CYS A 11 13.28 4.22 -8.84
C CYS A 11 11.82 4.21 -9.31
N ILE A 12 11.49 3.27 -10.22
CA ILE A 12 10.12 3.04 -10.72
C ILE A 12 9.48 1.77 -10.16
N GLU A 13 10.07 1.18 -9.12
CA GLU A 13 9.51 0.04 -8.38
C GLU A 13 9.25 -1.23 -9.23
N CYS A 14 10.00 -1.43 -10.33
CA CYS A 14 9.82 -2.59 -11.22
C CYS A 14 10.38 -3.92 -10.65
N TYR A 15 11.11 -3.84 -9.53
CA TYR A 15 11.79 -4.95 -8.83
C TYR A 15 12.72 -5.82 -9.67
N ALA A 16 13.18 -5.35 -10.85
CA ALA A 16 14.09 -6.11 -11.70
C ALA A 16 15.42 -6.45 -11.00
N CYS A 17 15.96 -5.49 -10.24
CA CYS A 17 17.16 -5.67 -9.44
C CYS A 17 17.00 -6.74 -8.34
N VAL A 18 15.82 -6.81 -7.72
CA VAL A 18 15.51 -7.81 -6.68
C VAL A 18 15.52 -9.21 -7.30
N ARG A 19 14.93 -9.37 -8.49
CA ARG A 19 14.84 -10.66 -9.17
C ARG A 19 16.22 -11.20 -9.58
N VAL A 20 17.09 -10.33 -10.09
CA VAL A 20 18.40 -10.75 -10.59
C VAL A 20 19.43 -10.98 -9.48
N CYS A 21 19.24 -10.42 -8.28
CA CYS A 21 20.23 -10.54 -7.21
C CYS A 21 20.41 -12.02 -6.78
N PRO A 22 21.62 -12.62 -6.93
CA PRO A 22 21.84 -14.04 -6.63
C PRO A 22 21.75 -14.36 -5.15
N VAL A 23 22.13 -13.39 -4.30
CA VAL A 23 22.23 -13.55 -2.84
C VAL A 23 21.06 -12.92 -2.09
N LYS A 24 20.03 -12.46 -2.82
CA LYS A 24 18.85 -11.75 -2.28
C LYS A 24 19.25 -10.63 -1.30
N ALA A 25 20.29 -9.87 -1.66
CA ALA A 25 20.75 -8.72 -0.89
C ALA A 25 19.94 -7.45 -1.17
N ILE A 26 18.96 -7.48 -2.08
CA ILE A 26 18.06 -6.36 -2.33
C ILE A 26 16.68 -6.77 -1.80
N ALA A 27 16.29 -6.21 -0.66
CA ALA A 27 15.05 -6.49 0.03
C ALA A 27 13.97 -5.46 -0.33
N VAL A 28 12.70 -5.84 -0.18
CA VAL A 28 11.55 -4.94 -0.29
C VAL A 28 10.72 -5.09 0.99
N PRO A 29 11.03 -4.35 2.06
CA PRO A 29 10.35 -4.46 3.36
C PRO A 29 8.87 -4.10 3.25
N ILE A 30 7.98 -4.79 3.98
CA ILE A 30 6.51 -4.65 3.90
C ILE A 30 6.03 -3.19 3.95
N ASN A 31 6.66 -2.35 4.78
CA ASN A 31 6.25 -0.96 5.00
C ASN A 31 6.85 0.06 4.01
N GLU A 32 7.70 -0.37 3.07
CA GLU A 32 8.39 0.50 2.13
C GLU A 32 8.18 0.05 0.70
N ASN A 33 7.92 0.96 -0.24
CA ASN A 33 7.72 0.59 -1.64
C ASN A 33 9.04 0.47 -2.42
N TYR A 34 10.10 1.08 -1.91
CA TYR A 34 11.40 1.07 -2.57
C TYR A 34 12.25 -0.13 -2.16
N PRO A 35 13.09 -0.67 -3.06
CA PRO A 35 14.10 -1.65 -2.69
C PRO A 35 15.17 -1.09 -1.74
N HIS A 36 15.68 -1.93 -0.85
CA HIS A 36 16.77 -1.63 0.08
C HIS A 36 17.92 -2.60 -0.11
N ILE A 37 19.15 -2.09 -0.16
CA ILE A 37 20.33 -2.92 -0.29
C ILE A 37 20.84 -3.29 1.10
N LEU A 38 20.84 -4.58 1.41
CA LEU A 38 21.50 -5.17 2.55
C LEU A 38 23.01 -5.27 2.25
N HIS A 39 23.77 -4.22 2.55
CA HIS A 39 25.20 -4.12 2.25
C HIS A 39 26.09 -5.18 2.93
N ASN A 40 25.61 -5.78 4.02
CA ASN A 40 26.25 -6.91 4.66
C ASN A 40 26.13 -8.20 3.82
N ARG A 41 25.02 -8.39 3.09
CA ARG A 41 24.79 -9.56 2.24
C ARG A 41 25.29 -9.39 0.80
N CYS A 42 25.44 -8.15 0.33
CA CYS A 42 25.85 -7.86 -1.04
C CYS A 42 27.27 -8.37 -1.29
N VAL A 43 27.49 -9.10 -2.40
CA VAL A 43 28.82 -9.59 -2.82
C VAL A 43 29.48 -8.73 -3.91
N GLY A 44 28.89 -7.59 -4.25
CA GLY A 44 29.43 -6.65 -5.24
C GLY A 44 29.44 -7.15 -6.69
N CYS A 45 28.59 -8.13 -7.05
CA CYS A 45 28.61 -8.74 -8.39
C CYS A 45 28.16 -7.81 -9.53
N GLY A 46 27.34 -6.79 -9.23
CA GLY A 46 26.91 -5.79 -10.21
C GLY A 46 25.74 -6.17 -11.11
N ASP A 47 25.18 -7.40 -11.02
CA ASP A 47 24.03 -7.84 -11.84
C ASP A 47 22.82 -6.90 -11.82
N CYS A 48 22.63 -6.21 -10.69
CA CYS A 48 21.52 -5.30 -10.50
C CYS A 48 21.64 -3.99 -11.31
N LEU A 49 22.85 -3.63 -11.77
CA LEU A 49 23.13 -2.40 -12.51
C LEU A 49 22.51 -2.43 -13.92
N PRO A 50 22.82 -3.40 -14.81
CA PRO A 50 22.31 -3.39 -16.18
C PRO A 50 20.80 -3.59 -16.30
N VAL A 51 20.16 -4.24 -15.31
CA VAL A 51 18.70 -4.46 -15.30
C VAL A 51 17.91 -3.25 -14.80
N CYS A 52 18.58 -2.24 -14.24
CA CYS A 52 17.93 -1.06 -13.70
C CYS A 52 17.67 -0.03 -14.81
N SER A 53 16.55 -0.17 -15.53
CA SER A 53 16.20 0.73 -16.63
C SER A 53 16.20 2.23 -16.29
N PRO A 54 15.75 2.71 -15.10
CA PRO A 54 15.83 4.15 -14.79
C PRO A 54 17.21 4.60 -14.28
N ASN A 55 18.20 3.71 -14.21
CA ASN A 55 19.51 3.99 -13.61
C ASN A 55 19.41 4.50 -12.15
N ALA A 56 18.50 3.91 -11.38
CA ALA A 56 18.35 4.16 -9.94
C ALA A 56 19.42 3.44 -9.11
N LEU A 57 20.11 2.45 -9.68
CA LEU A 57 21.25 1.79 -9.07
C LEU A 57 22.54 2.24 -9.73
N SER A 58 23.53 2.54 -8.92
CA SER A 58 24.89 2.88 -9.35
C SER A 58 25.90 2.20 -8.42
N PHE A 59 27.19 2.46 -8.60
CA PHE A 59 28.23 1.94 -7.74
C PHE A 59 29.09 3.07 -7.20
N LYS A 60 29.78 2.81 -6.08
CA LYS A 60 30.61 3.76 -5.35
C LYS A 60 31.58 4.47 -6.30
N ASN A 61 31.35 5.76 -6.48
CA ASN A 61 32.19 6.60 -7.33
C ASN A 61 33.53 6.89 -6.64
N SER A 62 34.61 6.81 -7.40
CA SER A 62 36.00 7.04 -6.96
C SER A 62 36.69 8.16 -7.73
N ILE A 63 36.04 8.78 -8.72
CA ILE A 63 36.63 9.81 -9.59
C ILE A 63 37.12 10.99 -8.77
N ASP A 64 36.27 11.55 -7.90
CA ASP A 64 36.62 12.75 -7.14
C ASP A 64 37.76 12.49 -6.15
N ARG A 65 37.80 11.29 -5.56
CA ARG A 65 38.90 10.88 -4.65
C ARG A 65 40.20 10.72 -5.40
N VAL A 66 40.20 10.12 -6.59
CA VAL A 66 41.40 10.04 -7.44
C VAL A 66 41.85 11.42 -7.92
N LYS A 67 40.92 12.29 -8.34
CA LYS A 67 41.27 13.69 -8.71
C LYS A 67 41.92 14.43 -7.54
N GLY A 68 41.39 14.26 -6.32
CA GLY A 68 41.98 14.80 -5.10
C GLY A 68 43.39 14.26 -4.85
N LEU A 69 43.60 12.95 -5.02
CA LEU A 69 44.92 12.31 -4.87
C LEU A 69 45.93 12.81 -5.91
N LEU A 70 45.51 12.98 -7.16
CA LEU A 70 46.36 13.52 -8.23
C LEU A 70 46.69 15.01 -8.02
N ALA A 71 45.80 15.75 -7.36
CA ALA A 71 45.99 17.16 -7.05
C ALA A 71 46.78 17.42 -5.75
N SER A 72 47.09 16.37 -4.96
CA SER A 72 47.77 16.53 -3.66
C SER A 72 49.25 16.92 -3.78
N GLY A 73 49.84 16.74 -4.97
CA GLY A 73 51.28 16.93 -5.21
C GLY A 73 52.13 15.70 -4.85
N GLU A 74 51.51 14.63 -4.33
CA GLU A 74 52.18 13.35 -4.09
C GLU A 74 52.37 12.57 -5.41
N LYS A 75 53.33 11.63 -5.40
CA LYS A 75 53.54 10.74 -6.53
C LYS A 75 52.46 9.67 -6.53
N VAL A 76 51.75 9.51 -7.64
CA VAL A 76 50.68 8.52 -7.77
C VAL A 76 50.99 7.54 -8.89
N ALA A 77 50.87 6.25 -8.59
CA ALA A 77 51.00 5.13 -9.50
C ALA A 77 49.61 4.61 -9.92
N ALA A 78 49.39 4.46 -11.23
CA ALA A 78 48.27 3.70 -11.77
C ALA A 78 48.70 2.26 -12.03
N ILE A 79 47.98 1.29 -11.47
CA ILE A 79 48.16 -0.13 -11.78
C ILE A 79 46.98 -0.63 -12.62
N LEU A 80 47.25 -0.97 -13.88
CA LEU A 80 46.23 -1.27 -14.88
C LEU A 80 45.99 -2.78 -14.99
N ALA A 81 44.73 -3.21 -14.87
CA ALA A 81 44.36 -4.59 -15.12
C ALA A 81 44.58 -4.97 -16.60
N PRO A 82 45.09 -6.18 -16.94
CA PRO A 82 45.34 -6.55 -18.34
C PRO A 82 44.07 -6.62 -19.20
N SER A 83 42.88 -6.60 -18.57
CA SER A 83 41.59 -6.51 -19.23
C SER A 83 41.37 -5.22 -20.02
N ILE A 84 42.27 -4.22 -19.91
CA ILE A 84 42.25 -3.02 -20.76
C ILE A 84 42.19 -3.37 -22.25
N ALA A 85 42.84 -4.47 -22.66
CA ALA A 85 42.90 -4.90 -24.05
C ALA A 85 41.52 -5.29 -24.63
N GLY A 86 40.61 -5.77 -23.79
CA GLY A 86 39.23 -6.07 -24.21
C GLY A 86 38.26 -4.91 -24.00
N GLU A 87 38.57 -3.96 -23.12
CA GLU A 87 37.67 -2.84 -22.84
C GLU A 87 37.90 -1.65 -23.77
N PHE A 88 39.15 -1.28 -24.03
CA PHE A 88 39.53 -0.09 -24.78
C PHE A 88 39.81 -0.41 -26.25
N THR A 89 38.81 -1.01 -26.91
CA THR A 89 38.90 -1.45 -28.31
C THR A 89 38.96 -0.27 -29.30
N ASP A 90 38.58 0.91 -28.84
CA ASP A 90 38.67 2.20 -29.53
C ASP A 90 40.07 2.82 -29.52
N ILE A 91 41.02 2.21 -28.80
CA ILE A 91 42.39 2.69 -28.69
C ILE A 91 43.30 1.73 -29.46
N THR A 92 44.05 2.28 -30.40
CA THR A 92 44.80 1.54 -31.42
C THR A 92 46.08 0.90 -30.90
N ASP A 93 46.69 1.49 -29.87
CA ASP A 93 47.93 0.99 -29.27
C ASP A 93 47.96 1.27 -27.76
N TYR A 94 48.31 0.25 -26.96
CA TYR A 94 48.39 0.40 -25.50
C TYR A 94 49.38 1.47 -25.06
N ARG A 95 50.41 1.76 -25.88
CA ARG A 95 51.41 2.79 -25.55
C ARG A 95 50.80 4.19 -25.58
N LYS A 96 49.79 4.41 -26.42
CA LYS A 96 48.99 5.64 -26.39
C LYS A 96 48.09 5.67 -25.16
N PHE A 97 47.47 4.54 -24.82
CA PHE A 97 46.66 4.42 -23.60
C PHE A 97 47.47 4.79 -22.36
N VAL A 98 48.70 4.28 -22.28
CA VAL A 98 49.64 4.56 -21.20
C VAL A 98 50.00 6.05 -21.15
N SER A 99 50.22 6.71 -22.29
CA SER A 99 50.37 8.18 -22.35
C SER A 99 49.11 8.92 -21.88
N MET A 100 47.91 8.44 -22.22
CA MET A 100 46.65 9.05 -21.76
C MET A 100 46.53 8.99 -20.23
N ILE A 101 46.99 7.90 -19.60
CA ILE A 101 47.04 7.78 -18.14
C ILE A 101 48.04 8.77 -17.55
N ARG A 102 49.22 8.94 -18.16
CA ARG A 102 50.19 9.95 -17.70
C ARG A 102 49.66 11.38 -17.83
N GLU A 103 48.93 11.67 -18.91
CA GLU A 103 48.28 12.97 -19.13
C GLU A 103 47.22 13.30 -18.07
N LEU A 104 46.59 12.28 -17.46
CA LEU A 104 45.72 12.49 -16.29
C LEU A 104 46.48 12.93 -15.03
N GLY A 105 47.80 12.80 -15.01
CA GLY A 105 48.66 13.20 -13.88
C GLY A 105 49.32 12.03 -13.14
N PHE A 106 49.14 10.78 -13.57
CA PHE A 106 49.83 9.65 -12.95
C PHE A 106 51.32 9.63 -13.30
N GLN A 107 52.18 9.55 -12.30
CA GLN A 107 53.62 9.54 -12.50
C GLN A 107 54.15 8.17 -12.95
N TYR A 108 53.63 7.12 -12.33
CA TYR A 108 53.99 5.74 -12.66
C TYR A 108 52.79 5.01 -13.22
N VAL A 109 53.00 4.20 -14.26
CA VAL A 109 51.95 3.42 -14.92
C VAL A 109 52.44 1.99 -15.07
N ASN A 110 52.02 1.12 -14.17
CA ASN A 110 52.40 -0.30 -14.18
C ASN A 110 51.23 -1.16 -14.67
N GLU A 111 51.56 -2.31 -15.25
CA GLU A 111 50.56 -3.31 -15.61
C GLU A 111 50.48 -4.39 -14.52
N VAL A 112 49.26 -4.80 -14.18
CA VAL A 112 49.01 -5.84 -13.17
C VAL A 112 49.45 -7.25 -13.63
N SER A 113 49.80 -7.41 -14.91
CA SER A 113 50.32 -8.65 -15.49
C SER A 113 51.52 -9.22 -14.72
N PHE A 114 52.42 -8.36 -14.23
CA PHE A 114 53.57 -8.83 -13.45
C PHE A 114 53.17 -9.40 -12.09
N GLY A 115 52.28 -8.71 -11.35
CA GLY A 115 51.75 -9.27 -10.10
C GLY A 115 50.92 -10.53 -10.34
N ALA A 116 50.33 -10.67 -11.53
CA ALA A 116 49.65 -11.90 -11.94
C ALA A 116 50.62 -13.07 -12.12
N ASP A 117 51.81 -12.86 -12.72
CA ASP A 117 52.84 -13.90 -12.81
C ASP A 117 53.32 -14.37 -11.44
N LEU A 118 53.58 -13.43 -10.52
CA LEU A 118 53.98 -13.74 -9.13
C LEU A 118 52.92 -14.60 -8.44
N VAL A 119 51.66 -14.18 -8.52
CA VAL A 119 50.53 -14.92 -7.96
C VAL A 119 50.37 -16.29 -8.63
N ALA A 120 50.56 -16.37 -9.95
CA ALA A 120 50.46 -17.63 -10.68
C ALA A 120 51.45 -18.67 -10.16
N HIS A 121 52.69 -18.27 -9.88
CA HIS A 121 53.72 -19.16 -9.32
C HIS A 121 53.32 -19.70 -7.94
N GLU A 122 52.81 -18.85 -7.06
CA GLU A 122 52.28 -19.28 -5.75
C GLU A 122 51.11 -20.26 -5.90
N TYR A 123 50.21 -20.02 -6.85
CA TYR A 123 49.14 -20.97 -7.16
C TYR A 123 49.66 -22.30 -7.66
N LYS A 124 50.66 -22.31 -8.55
CA LYS A 124 51.25 -23.56 -9.02
C LYS A 124 51.80 -24.38 -7.84
N GLU A 125 52.58 -23.75 -6.96
CA GLU A 125 53.13 -24.44 -5.79
C GLU A 125 52.02 -24.97 -4.87
N LEU A 126 50.99 -24.17 -4.58
CA LEU A 126 49.88 -24.57 -3.73
C LEU A 126 49.07 -25.74 -4.29
N LEU A 127 48.81 -25.72 -5.60
CA LEU A 127 47.96 -26.71 -6.28
C LEU A 127 48.72 -28.02 -6.53
N GLU A 128 50.03 -27.97 -6.80
CA GLU A 128 50.86 -29.16 -6.93
C GLU A 128 51.15 -29.80 -5.55
N ASN A 129 51.35 -28.99 -4.51
CA ASN A 129 51.65 -29.44 -3.14
C ASN A 129 50.45 -29.35 -2.19
N PHE A 130 49.25 -29.73 -2.67
CA PHE A 130 47.99 -29.48 -1.97
C PHE A 130 47.73 -30.35 -0.71
N LYS A 131 48.60 -31.33 -0.41
CA LYS A 131 48.54 -32.20 0.79
C LYS A 131 47.16 -32.84 1.04
N GLY A 132 46.44 -33.18 -0.02
CA GLY A 132 45.12 -33.83 0.06
C GLY A 132 43.94 -32.87 0.28
N LYS A 133 44.16 -31.56 0.35
CA LYS A 133 43.11 -30.55 0.49
C LYS A 133 42.85 -29.83 -0.84
N TYR A 134 41.62 -29.93 -1.35
CA TYR A 134 41.24 -29.21 -2.57
C TYR A 134 40.95 -27.74 -2.26
N TYR A 135 41.38 -26.89 -3.20
CA TYR A 135 41.33 -25.43 -3.07
C TYR A 135 40.41 -24.80 -4.11
N ILE A 136 39.76 -23.72 -3.71
CA ILE A 136 39.04 -22.78 -4.56
C ILE A 136 39.95 -21.55 -4.74
N THR A 137 40.15 -21.07 -5.97
CA THR A 137 40.93 -19.86 -6.20
C THR A 137 40.27 -18.64 -5.52
N SER A 138 41.07 -17.65 -5.14
CA SER A 138 40.62 -16.42 -4.46
C SER A 138 40.87 -15.15 -5.29
N LEU A 139 40.99 -15.32 -6.61
CA LEU A 139 41.27 -14.24 -7.56
C LEU A 139 40.06 -13.33 -7.83
N CYS A 140 38.84 -13.82 -7.60
CA CYS A 140 37.60 -13.09 -7.83
C CYS A 140 37.05 -12.53 -6.51
N PRO A 141 37.02 -11.21 -6.28
CA PRO A 141 36.53 -10.65 -5.01
C PRO A 141 35.07 -11.04 -4.68
N THR A 142 34.24 -11.17 -5.72
CA THR A 142 32.85 -11.66 -5.58
C THR A 142 32.80 -13.10 -5.06
N LEU A 143 33.72 -13.96 -5.48
CA LEU A 143 33.82 -15.35 -5.01
C LEU A 143 34.18 -15.41 -3.55
N THR A 144 35.25 -14.70 -3.17
CA THR A 144 35.71 -14.63 -1.79
C THR A 144 34.61 -14.14 -0.87
N ALA A 145 33.93 -13.04 -1.23
CA ALA A 145 32.79 -12.52 -0.46
C ALA A 145 31.65 -13.54 -0.36
N TYR A 146 31.27 -14.17 -1.48
CA TYR A 146 30.20 -15.18 -1.50
C TYR A 146 30.50 -16.38 -0.59
N VAL A 147 31.72 -16.91 -0.64
CA VAL A 147 32.14 -18.01 0.24
C VAL A 147 32.13 -17.56 1.70
N CYS A 148 32.72 -16.42 2.05
CA CYS A 148 32.74 -15.94 3.43
C CYS A 148 31.31 -15.73 3.99
N TYR A 149 30.37 -15.28 3.14
CA TYR A 149 29.00 -14.92 3.52
C TYR A 149 28.01 -16.08 3.55
N PHE A 150 28.11 -17.02 2.62
CA PHE A 150 27.09 -18.04 2.40
C PHE A 150 27.60 -19.48 2.54
N TYR A 151 28.92 -19.68 2.54
CA TYR A 151 29.57 -20.97 2.77
C TYR A 151 30.78 -20.77 3.70
N PRO A 152 30.60 -20.19 4.91
CA PRO A 152 31.70 -19.89 5.83
C PRO A 152 32.59 -21.11 6.13
N GLU A 153 32.04 -22.32 6.03
CA GLU A 153 32.74 -23.60 6.19
C GLU A 153 33.81 -23.82 5.10
N LEU A 154 33.62 -23.25 3.90
CA LEU A 154 34.55 -23.33 2.77
C LEU A 154 35.64 -22.25 2.81
N THR A 155 35.64 -21.33 3.78
CA THR A 155 36.70 -20.30 3.89
C THR A 155 38.09 -20.91 3.99
N VAL A 156 38.21 -22.07 4.65
CA VAL A 156 39.47 -22.81 4.73
C VAL A 156 39.90 -23.38 3.38
N ASN A 157 38.98 -23.61 2.44
CA ASN A 157 39.28 -24.11 1.10
C ASN A 157 39.65 -22.98 0.13
N LEU A 158 39.45 -21.70 0.48
CA LEU A 158 39.95 -20.60 -0.33
C LEU A 158 41.49 -20.61 -0.33
N ALA A 159 42.09 -20.49 -1.51
CA ALA A 159 43.53 -20.37 -1.67
C ALA A 159 44.03 -19.10 -0.94
N PRO A 160 44.94 -19.22 0.06
CA PRO A 160 45.36 -18.13 0.94
C PRO A 160 46.37 -17.19 0.27
N ILE A 161 46.08 -16.76 -0.96
CA ILE A 161 46.94 -15.95 -1.82
C ILE A 161 46.22 -14.64 -2.15
N VAL A 162 46.92 -13.51 -2.14
CA VAL A 162 46.39 -12.20 -2.53
C VAL A 162 46.05 -12.12 -4.02
N THR A 163 45.20 -11.17 -4.41
CA THR A 163 44.91 -10.94 -5.82
C THR A 163 46.11 -10.29 -6.54
N PRO A 164 46.23 -10.44 -7.88
CA PRO A 164 47.25 -9.77 -8.67
C PRO A 164 47.29 -8.26 -8.48
N MET A 165 46.14 -7.65 -8.21
CA MET A 165 46.01 -6.23 -7.87
C MET A 165 46.84 -5.89 -6.62
N ILE A 166 46.63 -6.62 -5.52
CA ILE A 166 47.36 -6.41 -4.26
C ILE A 166 48.84 -6.76 -4.42
N ALA A 167 49.17 -7.85 -5.12
CA ALA A 167 50.56 -8.22 -5.41
C ALA A 167 51.30 -7.11 -6.17
N THR A 168 50.69 -6.57 -7.23
CA THR A 168 51.26 -5.47 -8.01
C THR A 168 51.43 -4.20 -7.16
N ALA A 169 50.43 -3.86 -6.34
CA ALA A 169 50.53 -2.72 -5.44
C ALA A 169 51.69 -2.86 -4.44
N ARG A 170 51.90 -4.06 -3.86
CA ARG A 170 53.06 -4.35 -2.99
C ARG A 170 54.39 -4.18 -3.73
N VAL A 171 54.48 -4.64 -4.99
CA VAL A 171 55.67 -4.43 -5.85
C VAL A 171 55.92 -2.94 -6.10
N VAL A 172 54.87 -2.17 -6.40
CA VAL A 172 54.96 -0.73 -6.63
C VAL A 172 55.45 0.01 -5.39
N LYS A 173 54.89 -0.29 -4.21
CA LYS A 173 55.32 0.29 -2.93
C LYS A 173 56.77 -0.07 -2.59
N GLN A 174 57.19 -1.31 -2.84
CA GLN A 174 58.59 -1.72 -2.63
C GLN A 174 59.56 -1.02 -3.61
N LYS A 175 59.14 -0.79 -4.87
CA LYS A 175 60.00 -0.21 -5.90
C LYS A 175 60.12 1.31 -5.79
N TYR A 176 59.02 2.01 -5.54
CA TYR A 176 58.96 3.46 -5.63
C TYR A 176 58.86 4.16 -4.28
N GLY A 177 58.60 3.42 -3.20
CA GLY A 177 58.48 3.95 -1.83
C GLY A 177 57.08 3.71 -1.24
N PRO A 178 56.97 3.52 0.09
CA PRO A 178 55.69 3.31 0.77
C PRO A 178 54.73 4.51 0.65
N GLU A 179 55.25 5.71 0.47
CA GLU A 179 54.51 6.97 0.34
C GLU A 179 53.82 7.18 -1.01
N VAL A 180 54.16 6.40 -2.04
CA VAL A 180 53.57 6.56 -3.38
C VAL A 180 52.11 6.14 -3.35
N GLY A 181 51.18 7.04 -3.69
CA GLY A 181 49.76 6.70 -3.81
C GLY A 181 49.55 5.64 -4.91
N VAL A 182 48.72 4.63 -4.68
CA VAL A 182 48.46 3.55 -5.64
C VAL A 182 46.97 3.50 -5.98
N VAL A 183 46.66 3.68 -7.26
CA VAL A 183 45.31 3.57 -7.80
C VAL A 183 45.22 2.36 -8.72
N TYR A 184 44.37 1.40 -8.37
CA TYR A 184 44.06 0.29 -9.28
C TYR A 184 42.95 0.66 -10.24
N ILE A 185 43.13 0.31 -11.52
CA ILE A 185 42.16 0.56 -12.58
C ILE A 185 41.79 -0.77 -13.21
N GLY A 186 40.52 -1.18 -13.07
CA GLY A 186 40.09 -2.51 -13.47
C GLY A 186 38.61 -2.71 -13.79
N PRO A 187 38.22 -3.95 -14.10
CA PRO A 187 36.89 -4.26 -14.64
C PRO A 187 35.87 -4.62 -13.55
N CYS A 188 36.23 -4.61 -12.26
CA CYS A 188 35.39 -5.16 -11.21
C CYS A 188 35.05 -4.11 -10.15
N ILE A 189 33.76 -3.92 -9.89
CA ILE A 189 33.30 -3.06 -8.79
C ILE A 189 33.55 -3.73 -7.42
N SER A 190 33.43 -5.05 -7.32
CA SER A 190 33.64 -5.79 -6.06
C SER A 190 35.05 -5.63 -5.52
N ALA A 191 36.04 -5.41 -6.41
CA ALA A 191 37.42 -5.13 -6.03
C ALA A 191 37.55 -3.88 -5.13
N LYS A 192 36.64 -2.89 -5.24
CA LYS A 192 36.64 -1.67 -4.40
C LYS A 192 36.57 -1.95 -2.89
N TYR A 193 36.16 -3.14 -2.48
CA TYR A 193 36.06 -3.52 -1.07
C TYR A 193 37.20 -4.42 -0.59
N GLU A 194 37.96 -5.03 -1.51
CA GLU A 194 39.06 -5.92 -1.13
C GLU A 194 40.14 -5.22 -0.28
N PRO A 195 40.60 -3.99 -0.61
CA PRO A 195 41.49 -3.21 0.25
C PRO A 195 41.02 -3.05 1.70
N VAL A 196 39.70 -2.89 1.90
CA VAL A 196 39.11 -2.68 3.23
C VAL A 196 39.28 -3.92 4.12
N LEU A 197 39.33 -5.11 3.52
CA LEU A 197 39.49 -6.38 4.24
C LEU A 197 40.93 -6.64 4.69
N LEU A 198 41.91 -5.88 4.19
CA LEU A 198 43.32 -6.03 4.54
C LEU A 198 43.77 -5.09 5.67
N GLU A 199 42.91 -4.14 6.07
CA GLU A 199 43.18 -3.18 7.15
C GLU A 199 44.57 -2.53 7.02
N GLU A 200 45.48 -2.78 7.96
CA GLU A 200 46.84 -2.20 8.01
C GLU A 200 47.76 -2.70 6.88
N GLU A 201 47.47 -3.85 6.27
CA GLU A 201 48.26 -4.40 5.16
C GLU A 201 47.86 -3.87 3.78
N ASN A 202 46.90 -2.94 3.71
CA ASN A 202 46.37 -2.43 2.45
C ASN A 202 47.39 -1.55 1.70
N PRO A 203 47.83 -1.94 0.49
CA PRO A 203 48.77 -1.16 -0.31
C PRO A 203 48.08 -0.23 -1.34
N ILE A 204 46.74 -0.13 -1.35
CA ILE A 204 45.95 0.57 -2.38
C ILE A 204 45.15 1.72 -1.76
N ASP A 205 45.30 2.89 -2.35
CA ASP A 205 44.63 4.12 -1.90
C ASP A 205 43.23 4.26 -2.52
N GLU A 206 43.07 3.89 -3.80
CA GLU A 206 41.77 3.99 -4.47
C GLU A 206 41.62 3.01 -5.65
N ILE A 207 40.37 2.70 -6.02
CA ILE A 207 40.05 1.81 -7.14
C ILE A 207 39.10 2.49 -8.13
N LEU A 208 39.52 2.60 -9.39
CA LEU A 208 38.70 3.02 -10.51
C LEU A 208 38.25 1.83 -11.35
N THR A 209 37.00 1.90 -11.78
CA THR A 209 36.51 1.06 -12.88
C THR A 209 36.92 1.64 -14.23
N PHE A 210 36.87 0.83 -15.29
CA PHE A 210 37.06 1.36 -16.64
C PHE A 210 35.97 2.34 -17.09
N ILE A 211 34.73 2.17 -16.62
CA ILE A 211 33.64 3.14 -16.86
C ILE A 211 34.02 4.52 -16.26
N GLU A 212 34.55 4.54 -15.04
CA GLU A 212 35.00 5.77 -14.38
C GLU A 212 36.19 6.38 -15.11
N LEU A 213 37.16 5.56 -15.53
CA LEU A 213 38.31 6.03 -16.29
C LEU A 213 37.90 6.67 -17.64
N ARG A 214 36.98 6.05 -18.38
CA ARG A 214 36.43 6.62 -19.62
C ARG A 214 35.78 7.98 -19.37
N LYS A 215 35.06 8.12 -18.26
CA LYS A 215 34.47 9.41 -17.86
C LYS A 215 35.56 10.45 -17.56
N MET A 216 36.64 10.07 -16.88
CA MET A 216 37.79 10.96 -16.63
C MET A 216 38.46 11.44 -17.92
N PHE A 217 38.72 10.54 -18.89
CA PHE A 217 39.28 10.95 -20.19
C PHE A 217 38.36 11.92 -20.92
N LYS A 218 37.05 11.67 -20.92
CA LYS A 218 36.07 12.54 -21.56
C LYS A 218 36.02 13.93 -20.91
N GLU A 219 36.06 13.99 -19.58
CA GLU A 219 36.06 15.26 -18.83
C GLU A 219 37.34 16.06 -19.03
N ALA A 220 38.48 15.38 -19.16
CA ALA A 220 39.78 16.01 -19.43
C ALA A 220 40.02 16.32 -20.92
N GLY A 221 39.16 15.86 -21.83
CA GLY A 221 39.35 16.03 -23.27
C GLY A 221 40.52 15.24 -23.85
N ILE A 222 40.97 14.17 -23.18
CA ILE A 222 42.13 13.37 -23.56
C ILE A 222 41.72 12.35 -24.63
N THR A 223 42.43 12.34 -25.76
CA THR A 223 42.24 11.37 -26.86
C THR A 223 43.57 10.81 -27.34
N GLU A 224 43.55 9.66 -28.02
CA GLU A 224 44.77 8.98 -28.48
C GLU A 224 45.47 9.66 -29.68
N GLN A 225 44.85 10.67 -30.29
CA GLN A 225 45.28 11.24 -31.57
C GLN A 225 46.46 12.20 -31.41
N THR A 226 46.61 12.81 -30.24
CA THR A 226 47.59 13.88 -29.97
C THR A 226 48.76 13.43 -29.10
N LEU A 227 48.81 12.16 -28.70
CA LEU A 227 49.76 11.66 -27.72
C LEU A 227 50.85 10.78 -28.35
N GLU A 228 52.08 10.99 -27.89
CA GLU A 228 53.23 10.15 -28.23
C GLU A 228 53.14 8.78 -27.55
N TYR A 229 53.94 7.81 -28.01
CA TYR A 229 53.99 6.49 -27.38
C TYR A 229 54.74 6.54 -26.05
N SER A 230 54.17 5.91 -25.03
CA SER A 230 54.83 5.72 -23.75
C SER A 230 54.65 4.28 -23.26
N GLU A 231 55.71 3.68 -22.73
CA GLU A 231 55.67 2.31 -22.23
C GLU A 231 55.16 2.23 -20.79
N PHE A 232 54.71 1.03 -20.42
CA PHE A 232 54.50 0.69 -19.02
C PHE A 232 55.82 0.78 -18.25
N ASP A 233 55.74 1.22 -17.00
CA ASP A 233 56.83 1.15 -16.06
C ASP A 233 57.11 -0.32 -15.67
N SER A 234 58.40 -0.69 -15.66
CA SER A 234 58.86 -1.99 -15.15
C SER A 234 58.44 -2.18 -13.68
N PRO A 235 58.25 -3.42 -13.19
CA PRO A 235 58.42 -4.69 -13.90
C PRO A 235 57.27 -5.01 -14.86
N ILE A 236 57.61 -5.66 -15.98
CA ILE A 236 56.67 -6.03 -17.03
C ILE A 236 56.30 -7.50 -16.90
N GLY A 237 55.01 -7.83 -16.97
CA GLY A 237 54.54 -9.21 -16.90
C GLY A 237 54.66 -9.97 -18.22
N HIS A 238 54.74 -11.29 -18.12
CA HIS A 238 54.79 -12.27 -19.19
C HIS A 238 53.36 -12.75 -19.51
N LEU A 239 53.07 -14.05 -19.36
CA LEU A 239 51.76 -14.65 -19.62
C LEU A 239 50.67 -14.24 -18.61
N GLY A 240 51.03 -13.56 -17.52
CA GLY A 240 50.10 -12.91 -16.60
C GLY A 240 49.15 -11.93 -17.29
N SER A 241 49.47 -11.43 -18.48
CA SER A 241 48.56 -10.64 -19.32
C SER A 241 47.30 -11.42 -19.75
N LEU A 242 47.30 -12.75 -19.70
CA LEU A 242 46.16 -13.60 -20.06
C LEU A 242 45.16 -13.84 -18.92
N PHE A 243 45.47 -13.44 -17.68
CA PHE A 243 44.59 -13.57 -16.51
C PHE A 243 43.15 -13.06 -16.67
N PRO A 244 42.85 -12.05 -17.51
CA PRO A 244 41.47 -11.65 -17.76
C PRO A 244 40.59 -12.75 -18.37
N ILE A 245 41.21 -13.73 -19.03
CA ILE A 245 40.57 -14.92 -19.60
C ILE A 245 40.60 -16.02 -18.53
N SER A 246 39.51 -16.75 -18.36
CA SER A 246 39.33 -17.68 -17.24
C SER A 246 40.40 -18.77 -17.14
N ASN A 247 40.96 -19.23 -18.25
CA ASN A 247 42.06 -20.22 -18.27
C ASN A 247 43.46 -19.57 -18.21
N GLY A 248 43.54 -18.24 -18.17
CA GLY A 248 44.79 -17.48 -18.19
C GLY A 248 45.74 -17.81 -17.04
N LEU A 249 45.20 -18.07 -15.84
CA LEU A 249 45.98 -18.55 -14.70
C LEU A 249 46.72 -19.86 -15.05
N LEU A 250 46.00 -20.83 -15.63
CA LEU A 250 46.56 -22.14 -15.94
C LEU A 250 47.63 -22.02 -17.01
N GLN A 251 47.39 -21.20 -18.03
CA GLN A 251 48.35 -20.91 -19.10
C GLN A 251 49.62 -20.21 -18.59
N ALA A 252 49.49 -19.27 -17.64
CA ALA A 252 50.64 -18.52 -17.13
C ALA A 252 51.69 -19.39 -16.44
N VAL A 253 51.29 -20.53 -15.90
CA VAL A 253 52.18 -21.47 -15.19
C VAL A 253 52.22 -22.88 -15.75
N GLY A 254 51.56 -23.10 -16.88
CA GLY A 254 51.51 -24.38 -17.58
C GLY A 254 50.83 -25.49 -16.76
N LEU A 255 49.77 -25.17 -16.02
CA LEU A 255 48.95 -26.18 -15.34
C LEU A 255 48.17 -27.00 -16.38
N ASP A 256 48.11 -28.32 -16.16
CA ASP A 256 47.48 -29.25 -17.09
C ASP A 256 45.95 -29.09 -17.12
N GLU A 257 45.43 -28.85 -18.33
CA GLU A 257 44.01 -28.67 -18.61
C GLU A 257 43.34 -29.94 -19.16
N ASN A 258 44.11 -31.00 -19.40
CA ASN A 258 43.57 -32.26 -19.89
C ASN A 258 42.55 -32.84 -18.89
N LEU A 259 41.40 -33.27 -19.40
CA LEU A 259 40.31 -33.78 -18.57
C LEU A 259 40.70 -35.04 -17.77
N LEU A 260 41.66 -35.83 -18.27
CA LEU A 260 42.09 -37.07 -17.64
C LEU A 260 43.20 -36.87 -16.60
N THR A 261 44.07 -35.88 -16.79
CA THR A 261 45.30 -35.70 -16.01
C THR A 261 45.36 -34.38 -15.24
N GLY A 262 44.67 -33.35 -15.69
CA GLY A 262 44.57 -32.09 -14.99
C GLY A 262 43.90 -32.26 -13.62
N THR A 263 44.27 -31.41 -12.67
CA THR A 263 43.78 -31.44 -11.27
C THR A 263 42.85 -30.28 -10.93
N ILE A 264 42.67 -29.35 -11.88
CA ILE A 264 41.88 -28.13 -11.71
C ILE A 264 40.74 -28.07 -12.73
N THR A 265 39.62 -27.47 -12.33
CA THR A 265 38.47 -27.19 -13.19
C THR A 265 38.23 -25.69 -13.21
N THR A 266 38.13 -25.10 -14.40
CA THR A 266 37.80 -23.69 -14.58
C THR A 266 36.29 -23.52 -14.76
N ILE A 267 35.69 -22.65 -13.96
CA ILE A 267 34.26 -22.34 -13.95
C ILE A 267 34.08 -20.84 -14.16
N GLU A 268 33.16 -20.45 -15.02
CA GLU A 268 32.84 -19.05 -15.27
C GLU A 268 31.35 -18.82 -15.50
N GLY A 269 30.89 -17.62 -15.19
CA GLY A 269 29.50 -17.21 -15.34
C GLY A 269 28.65 -17.50 -14.10
N LYS A 270 27.64 -16.66 -13.90
CA LYS A 270 26.81 -16.61 -12.69
C LYS A 270 26.21 -17.96 -12.28
N ASP A 271 25.54 -18.63 -13.20
CA ASP A 271 24.78 -19.84 -12.85
C ASP A 271 25.72 -20.97 -12.45
N ASN A 272 26.77 -21.19 -13.26
CA ASN A 272 27.82 -22.16 -12.97
C ASN A 272 28.58 -21.82 -11.68
N PHE A 273 28.80 -20.53 -11.40
CA PHE A 273 29.42 -20.06 -10.17
C PHE A 273 28.64 -20.52 -8.93
N ILE A 274 27.31 -20.31 -8.90
CA ILE A 274 26.49 -20.66 -7.74
C ILE A 274 26.49 -22.18 -7.53
N ASP A 275 26.27 -22.93 -8.62
CA ASP A 275 26.22 -24.39 -8.55
C ASP A 275 27.57 -25.01 -8.18
N SER A 276 28.67 -24.49 -8.73
CA SER A 276 30.01 -25.02 -8.44
C SER A 276 30.40 -24.84 -6.98
N VAL A 277 30.14 -23.69 -6.37
CA VAL A 277 30.44 -23.50 -4.93
C VAL A 277 29.59 -24.44 -4.06
N ARG A 278 28.29 -24.56 -4.36
CA ARG A 278 27.39 -25.49 -3.65
C ARG A 278 27.86 -26.95 -3.80
N GLN A 279 28.16 -27.38 -5.01
CA GLN A 279 28.62 -28.75 -5.27
C GLN A 279 30.00 -29.01 -4.66
N PHE A 280 30.89 -28.01 -4.67
CA PHE A 280 32.17 -28.12 -3.98
C PHE A 280 31.94 -28.33 -2.48
N HIS A 281 31.03 -27.59 -1.85
CA HIS A 281 30.67 -27.79 -0.43
C HIS A 281 30.10 -29.21 -0.17
N ASP A 282 29.12 -29.64 -0.96
CA ASP A 282 28.38 -30.87 -0.68
C ASP A 282 29.16 -32.15 -1.07
N TYR A 283 30.05 -32.05 -2.07
CA TYR A 283 30.66 -33.22 -2.73
C TYR A 283 32.17 -33.10 -2.94
N THR A 284 32.90 -32.34 -2.10
CA THR A 284 34.36 -32.12 -2.26
C THR A 284 35.13 -33.45 -2.45
N GLU A 285 34.81 -34.44 -1.62
CA GLU A 285 35.49 -35.75 -1.58
C GLU A 285 35.26 -36.63 -2.82
N LEU A 286 34.17 -36.35 -3.56
CA LEU A 286 33.83 -37.01 -4.83
C LEU A 286 34.41 -36.27 -6.02
N ILE A 287 34.36 -34.94 -6.00
CA ILE A 287 34.84 -34.07 -7.08
C ILE A 287 36.36 -34.20 -7.26
N ARG A 288 37.11 -34.23 -6.16
CA ARG A 288 38.57 -34.43 -6.14
C ARG A 288 39.36 -33.52 -7.08
N ARG A 289 38.97 -32.26 -7.18
CA ARG A 289 39.62 -31.26 -8.05
C ARG A 289 39.65 -29.89 -7.39
N HIS A 290 40.65 -29.11 -7.75
CA HIS A 290 40.70 -27.67 -7.44
C HIS A 290 39.75 -26.91 -8.35
N PHE A 291 39.15 -25.83 -7.85
CA PHE A 291 38.21 -25.01 -8.62
C PHE A 291 38.79 -23.61 -8.86
N ASN A 292 38.89 -23.24 -10.13
CA ASN A 292 39.21 -21.88 -10.57
C ASN A 292 37.91 -21.19 -11.00
N ILE A 293 37.33 -20.36 -10.13
CA ILE A 293 35.96 -19.86 -10.32
C ILE A 293 35.94 -18.36 -10.58
N PHE A 294 35.23 -17.96 -11.62
CA PHE A 294 34.89 -16.57 -11.91
C PHE A 294 33.38 -16.38 -11.87
N TYR A 295 32.92 -15.34 -11.16
CA TYR A 295 31.50 -14.97 -11.21
C TYR A 295 31.08 -14.52 -12.61
N CYS A 296 31.89 -13.66 -13.23
CA CYS A 296 31.69 -13.20 -14.61
C CYS A 296 32.21 -14.25 -15.61
N HIS A 297 31.90 -14.07 -16.90
CA HIS A 297 32.52 -14.84 -17.98
C HIS A 297 33.97 -14.35 -18.24
N GLY A 298 34.84 -14.56 -17.25
CA GLY A 298 36.16 -13.94 -17.14
C GLY A 298 36.09 -12.48 -16.69
N CYS A 299 37.24 -11.92 -16.29
CA CYS A 299 37.32 -10.51 -15.86
C CYS A 299 37.06 -9.53 -17.02
N LEU A 300 37.21 -9.97 -18.27
CA LEU A 300 36.85 -9.19 -19.47
C LEU A 300 35.37 -8.79 -19.52
N MET A 301 34.51 -9.49 -18.78
CA MET A 301 33.07 -9.24 -18.70
C MET A 301 32.65 -8.71 -17.32
N GLY A 302 33.58 -8.10 -16.59
CA GLY A 302 33.32 -7.55 -15.26
C GLY A 302 32.36 -6.36 -15.28
N PRO A 303 31.65 -6.08 -14.17
CA PRO A 303 30.62 -5.04 -14.08
C PRO A 303 31.17 -3.59 -14.13
N GLY A 304 32.48 -3.41 -14.04
CA GLY A 304 33.18 -2.13 -14.22
C GLY A 304 33.65 -1.88 -15.66
N THR A 305 33.27 -2.75 -16.61
CA THR A 305 33.51 -2.59 -18.06
C THR A 305 32.33 -1.89 -18.75
N SER A 306 32.54 -1.32 -19.93
CA SER A 306 31.44 -0.69 -20.67
C SER A 306 30.30 -1.68 -20.96
N PRO A 307 29.03 -1.25 -20.86
CA PRO A 307 27.87 -2.09 -21.15
C PRO A 307 27.89 -2.63 -22.59
N GLY A 308 27.32 -3.82 -22.78
CA GLY A 308 27.15 -4.41 -24.11
C GLY A 308 28.40 -5.03 -24.73
N GLY A 309 29.48 -5.21 -23.97
CA GLY A 309 30.70 -5.86 -24.47
C GLY A 309 30.47 -7.28 -24.98
N GLU A 310 31.11 -7.63 -26.09
CA GLU A 310 31.04 -8.97 -26.67
C GLU A 310 32.18 -9.84 -26.14
N LYS A 311 31.83 -10.88 -25.36
CA LYS A 311 32.81 -11.78 -24.71
C LYS A 311 33.90 -12.29 -25.65
N TYR A 312 33.51 -12.85 -26.80
CA TYR A 312 34.45 -13.50 -27.70
C TYR A 312 35.35 -12.50 -28.43
N LEU A 313 34.82 -11.32 -28.77
CA LEU A 313 35.63 -10.22 -29.32
C LEU A 313 36.67 -9.76 -28.30
N ARG A 314 36.24 -9.44 -27.07
CA ARG A 314 37.14 -9.01 -25.99
C ARG A 314 38.23 -10.06 -25.71
N ARG A 315 37.88 -11.35 -25.75
CA ARG A 315 38.83 -12.45 -25.61
C ARG A 315 39.88 -12.45 -26.73
N SER A 316 39.46 -12.33 -27.98
CA SER A 316 40.38 -12.29 -29.13
C SER A 316 41.35 -11.11 -29.03
N LEU A 317 40.86 -9.92 -28.68
CA LEU A 317 41.70 -8.73 -28.49
C LEU A 317 42.69 -8.88 -27.34
N ALA A 318 42.29 -9.48 -26.22
CA ALA A 318 43.21 -9.77 -25.12
C ALA A 318 44.33 -10.75 -25.53
N VAL A 319 44.03 -11.76 -26.36
CA VAL A 319 45.03 -12.68 -26.90
C VAL A 319 45.95 -11.97 -27.89
N GLU A 320 45.43 -11.14 -28.78
CA GLU A 320 46.23 -10.35 -29.72
C GLU A 320 47.17 -9.39 -28.98
N TYR A 321 46.66 -8.70 -27.96
CA TYR A 321 47.45 -7.85 -27.08
C TYR A 321 48.60 -8.61 -26.41
N ALA A 322 48.31 -9.77 -25.82
CA ALA A 322 49.34 -10.62 -25.21
C ALA A 322 50.39 -11.05 -26.24
N ASN A 323 49.96 -11.54 -27.41
CA ASN A 323 50.87 -11.93 -28.49
C ASN A 323 51.76 -10.76 -28.95
N LYS A 324 51.22 -9.55 -29.09
CA LYS A 324 51.98 -8.36 -29.48
C LYS A 324 53.03 -8.01 -28.43
N ARG A 325 52.68 -8.07 -27.14
CA ARG A 325 53.60 -7.81 -26.02
C ARG A 325 54.72 -8.85 -25.94
N LEU A 326 54.42 -10.10 -26.24
CA LEU A 326 55.37 -11.22 -26.13
C LEU A 326 56.37 -11.31 -27.30
N LYS A 327 56.14 -10.65 -28.43
CA LYS A 327 57.04 -10.70 -29.60
C LYS A 327 58.45 -10.17 -29.32
N GLU A 328 58.55 -9.10 -28.55
CA GLU A 328 59.82 -8.43 -28.21
C GLU A 328 60.08 -8.48 -26.69
N PHE A 329 59.57 -9.51 -26.02
CA PHE A 329 59.61 -9.61 -24.56
C PHE A 329 60.98 -10.03 -24.05
N ASP A 330 61.51 -9.27 -23.09
CA ASP A 330 62.76 -9.59 -22.40
C ASP A 330 62.51 -10.59 -21.26
N SER A 331 62.58 -11.87 -21.60
CA SER A 331 62.43 -12.97 -20.64
C SER A 331 63.50 -12.98 -19.56
N GLN A 332 64.70 -12.47 -19.83
CA GLN A 332 65.78 -12.43 -18.84
C GLN A 332 65.47 -11.39 -17.76
N SER A 333 65.13 -10.17 -18.16
CA SER A 333 64.72 -9.13 -17.20
C SER A 333 63.48 -9.53 -16.42
N TRP A 334 62.53 -10.22 -17.04
CA TRP A 334 61.37 -10.76 -16.33
C TRP A 334 61.78 -11.74 -15.24
N GLN A 335 62.63 -12.72 -15.55
CA GLN A 335 63.10 -13.72 -14.57
C GLN A 335 63.85 -13.06 -13.40
N GLU A 336 64.70 -12.08 -13.68
CA GLU A 336 65.41 -11.29 -12.66
C GLU A 336 64.43 -10.53 -11.75
N ASN A 337 63.36 -9.96 -12.32
CA ASN A 337 62.31 -9.29 -11.54
C ASN A 337 61.49 -10.28 -10.70
N ILE A 338 61.15 -11.46 -11.23
CA ILE A 338 60.45 -12.51 -10.46
C ILE A 338 61.27 -12.90 -9.22
N GLU A 339 62.55 -13.20 -9.38
CA GLU A 339 63.41 -13.56 -8.25
C GLU A 339 63.60 -12.38 -7.27
N LYS A 340 63.72 -11.14 -7.77
CA LYS A 340 63.81 -9.94 -6.93
C LYS A 340 62.59 -9.76 -6.03
N TYR A 341 61.38 -9.96 -6.57
CA TYR A 341 60.13 -9.71 -5.86
C TYR A 341 59.50 -10.96 -5.22
N LYS A 342 60.16 -12.11 -5.31
CA LYS A 342 59.75 -13.37 -4.68
C LYS A 342 59.59 -13.29 -3.15
N THR A 343 60.28 -12.34 -2.52
CA THR A 343 60.23 -12.14 -1.06
C THR A 343 59.02 -11.34 -0.58
N ILE A 344 58.24 -10.75 -1.50
CA ILE A 344 57.01 -10.04 -1.13
C ILE A 344 56.03 -11.05 -0.52
N THR A 345 55.40 -10.67 0.59
CA THR A 345 54.32 -11.47 1.16
C THR A 345 53.15 -11.52 0.18
N LEU A 346 52.81 -12.72 -0.29
CA LEU A 346 51.65 -12.97 -1.15
C LEU A 346 50.55 -13.75 -0.43
N SER A 347 50.76 -14.11 0.83
CA SER A 347 49.76 -14.78 1.65
C SER A 347 48.68 -13.83 2.18
N ARG A 348 47.50 -14.39 2.44
CA ARG A 348 46.39 -13.74 3.16
C ARG A 348 45.54 -14.75 3.91
N SER A 349 44.74 -14.28 4.86
CA SER A 349 43.70 -15.07 5.52
C SER A 349 42.31 -14.67 5.06
N PHE A 350 41.33 -15.54 5.31
CA PHE A 350 39.92 -15.27 5.11
C PHE A 350 39.17 -15.57 6.40
N ASN A 351 38.36 -14.62 6.85
CA ASN A 351 37.54 -14.78 8.04
C ASN A 351 36.11 -15.12 7.64
N PRO A 352 35.49 -16.17 8.21
CA PRO A 352 34.07 -16.43 8.08
C PRO A 352 33.25 -15.22 8.53
N ASP A 353 32.24 -14.85 7.75
CA ASP A 353 31.31 -13.77 8.05
C ASP A 353 29.91 -14.23 7.67
N ASP A 354 29.30 -15.10 8.48
CA ASP A 354 28.04 -15.77 8.11
C ASP A 354 26.88 -14.76 8.01
N GLN A 355 26.43 -14.54 6.78
CA GLN A 355 25.33 -13.64 6.46
C GLN A 355 24.03 -14.39 6.13
N ARG A 356 24.00 -15.72 6.26
CA ARG A 356 22.81 -16.54 5.99
C ARG A 356 21.68 -16.14 6.95
N LEU A 357 20.45 -16.12 6.44
CA LEU A 357 19.29 -15.84 7.29
C LEU A 357 18.83 -17.11 7.98
N GLN A 358 18.47 -16.99 9.26
CA GLN A 358 17.77 -18.06 9.95
C GLN A 358 16.43 -18.30 9.26
N SER A 359 16.14 -19.58 8.98
CA SER A 359 14.87 -19.94 8.37
C SER A 359 13.73 -19.60 9.32
N PRO A 360 12.68 -18.87 8.88
CA PRO A 360 11.52 -18.61 9.70
C PRO A 360 10.78 -19.92 10.05
N PRO A 361 9.99 -19.93 11.15
CA PRO A 361 9.17 -21.08 11.52
C PRO A 361 8.28 -21.53 10.36
N LYS A 362 8.14 -22.84 10.20
CA LYS A 362 7.40 -23.45 9.08
C LYS A 362 5.96 -22.93 9.02
N GLU A 363 5.34 -22.68 10.17
CA GLU A 363 3.98 -22.15 10.28
C GLU A 363 3.82 -20.82 9.55
N LYS A 364 4.81 -19.91 9.65
CA LYS A 364 4.79 -18.62 8.95
C LYS A 364 4.95 -18.79 7.44
N ILE A 365 5.79 -19.74 7.01
CA ILE A 365 5.98 -20.04 5.59
C ILE A 365 4.67 -20.59 5.01
N ASP A 366 4.04 -21.53 5.71
CA ASP A 366 2.77 -22.14 5.31
C ASP A 366 1.63 -21.11 5.26
N GLU A 367 1.63 -20.12 6.17
CA GLU A 367 0.70 -18.99 6.13
C GLU A 367 0.88 -18.17 4.85
N VAL A 368 2.11 -17.78 4.50
CA VAL A 368 2.39 -17.04 3.27
C VAL A 368 2.00 -17.85 2.03
N LEU A 369 2.28 -19.16 2.00
CA LEU A 369 1.89 -20.06 0.91
C LEU A 369 0.36 -20.08 0.72
N LYS A 370 -0.42 -20.06 1.83
CA LYS A 370 -1.88 -19.93 1.76
C LYS A 370 -2.30 -18.58 1.18
N VAL A 371 -1.69 -17.47 1.62
CA VAL A 371 -2.01 -16.12 1.10
C VAL A 371 -1.82 -16.05 -0.40
N ILE A 372 -0.69 -16.56 -0.92
CA ILE A 372 -0.40 -16.55 -2.37
C ILE A 372 -1.16 -17.62 -3.16
N GLY A 373 -1.96 -18.47 -2.50
CA GLY A 373 -2.77 -19.51 -3.13
C GLY A 373 -1.96 -20.71 -3.64
N ARG A 374 -0.88 -21.08 -2.94
CA ARG A 374 0.07 -22.15 -3.31
C ARG A 374 0.31 -23.12 -2.15
N VAL A 375 -0.77 -23.67 -1.59
CA VAL A 375 -0.71 -24.59 -0.43
C VAL A 375 0.05 -25.89 -0.74
N ASP A 376 -0.07 -26.39 -1.98
CA ASP A 376 0.62 -27.59 -2.47
C ASP A 376 1.86 -27.26 -3.32
N ALA A 377 2.50 -26.11 -3.10
CA ALA A 377 3.70 -25.77 -3.85
C ALA A 377 4.80 -26.82 -3.64
N ASP A 378 5.35 -27.30 -4.75
CA ASP A 378 6.62 -28.00 -4.74
C ASP A 378 7.69 -27.11 -4.11
N LYS A 379 8.50 -27.69 -3.22
CA LYS A 379 9.60 -26.98 -2.57
C LYS A 379 10.68 -26.55 -3.56
N LEU A 380 10.78 -27.23 -4.69
CA LEU A 380 11.85 -27.07 -5.67
C LEU A 380 11.43 -26.30 -6.92
N MET A 381 10.12 -26.16 -7.18
CA MET A 381 9.64 -25.58 -8.43
C MET A 381 8.72 -24.37 -8.25
N GLY A 382 8.93 -23.37 -9.10
CA GLY A 382 8.08 -22.20 -9.26
C GLY A 382 8.23 -21.65 -10.68
N CYS A 383 7.38 -20.69 -11.05
CA CYS A 383 7.47 -20.06 -12.37
C CYS A 383 8.63 -19.07 -12.52
N GLY A 384 9.36 -18.74 -11.44
CA GLY A 384 10.48 -17.81 -11.46
C GLY A 384 10.12 -16.33 -11.62
N ALA A 385 8.85 -15.97 -11.83
CA ALA A 385 8.43 -14.60 -12.16
C ALA A 385 8.75 -13.56 -11.07
N CYS A 386 8.69 -13.95 -9.79
CA CYS A 386 9.07 -13.09 -8.66
C CYS A 386 10.59 -13.09 -8.38
N GLY A 387 11.38 -13.83 -9.17
CA GLY A 387 12.84 -13.93 -9.03
C GLY A 387 13.34 -15.00 -8.07
N PHE A 388 12.45 -15.85 -7.55
CA PHE A 388 12.80 -16.99 -6.68
C PHE A 388 12.60 -18.29 -7.44
N SER A 389 13.44 -19.29 -7.15
CA SER A 389 13.45 -20.58 -7.84
C SER A 389 12.19 -21.42 -7.54
N SER A 390 11.65 -21.28 -6.33
CA SER A 390 10.41 -21.95 -5.91
C SER A 390 9.47 -21.01 -5.13
N CYS A 391 8.19 -21.40 -5.06
CA CYS A 391 7.22 -20.68 -4.24
C CYS A 391 7.58 -20.77 -2.75
N TYR A 392 8.25 -21.86 -2.33
CA TYR A 392 8.74 -22.04 -0.97
C TYR A 392 9.86 -21.05 -0.62
N GLU A 393 10.84 -20.87 -1.53
CA GLU A 393 11.91 -19.88 -1.35
C GLU A 393 11.35 -18.45 -1.28
N PHE A 394 10.39 -18.12 -2.15
CA PHE A 394 9.68 -16.84 -2.10
C PHE A 394 8.93 -16.65 -0.78
N ALA A 395 8.15 -17.65 -0.34
CA ALA A 395 7.41 -17.58 0.92
C ALA A 395 8.35 -17.42 2.13
N THR A 396 9.51 -18.09 2.10
CA THR A 396 10.57 -17.94 3.11
C THR A 396 11.10 -16.51 3.15
N ALA A 397 11.36 -15.91 1.98
CA ALA A 397 11.81 -14.52 1.89
C ALA A 397 10.76 -13.52 2.40
N VAL A 398 9.48 -13.73 2.09
CA VAL A 398 8.37 -12.91 2.60
C VAL A 398 8.24 -13.07 4.13
N ALA A 399 8.28 -14.29 4.65
CA ALA A 399 8.22 -14.56 6.09
C ALA A 399 9.43 -13.98 6.85
N SER A 400 10.57 -13.80 6.18
CA SER A 400 11.78 -13.16 6.70
C SER A 400 11.79 -11.63 6.54
N GLY A 401 10.73 -11.04 5.97
CA GLY A 401 10.63 -9.59 5.74
C GLY A 401 11.50 -9.07 4.60
N LEU A 402 12.09 -9.94 3.77
CA LEU A 402 12.90 -9.55 2.62
C LEU A 402 12.09 -9.23 1.37
N ALA A 403 10.86 -9.73 1.28
CA ALA A 403 10.00 -9.62 0.12
C ALA A 403 8.56 -9.35 0.55
N LYS A 404 7.72 -8.93 -0.40
CA LYS A 404 6.29 -8.77 -0.17
C LYS A 404 5.45 -9.74 -1.01
N PRO A 405 4.27 -10.17 -0.55
CA PRO A 405 3.36 -11.00 -1.33
C PRO A 405 3.03 -10.43 -2.71
N GLU A 406 2.93 -9.11 -2.84
CA GLU A 406 2.56 -8.38 -4.07
C GLU A 406 3.57 -8.58 -5.21
N MET A 407 4.79 -9.05 -4.90
CA MET A 407 5.80 -9.40 -5.91
C MET A 407 5.43 -10.68 -6.69
N CYS A 408 4.53 -11.51 -6.16
CA CYS A 408 3.99 -12.65 -6.88
C CYS A 408 2.93 -12.16 -7.87
N ILE A 409 3.23 -12.24 -9.18
CA ILE A 409 2.33 -11.79 -10.25
C ILE A 409 0.94 -12.45 -10.16
N THR A 410 0.88 -13.75 -9.86
CA THR A 410 -0.38 -14.48 -9.74
C THR A 410 -1.22 -13.97 -8.58
N TYR A 411 -0.59 -13.73 -7.42
CA TYR A 411 -1.27 -13.17 -6.25
C TYR A 411 -1.77 -11.76 -6.54
N ASN A 412 -0.93 -10.92 -7.13
CA ASN A 412 -1.25 -9.53 -7.46
C ASN A 412 -2.45 -9.46 -8.42
N LEU A 413 -2.43 -10.22 -9.51
CA LEU A 413 -3.54 -10.28 -10.48
C LEU A 413 -4.84 -10.80 -9.85
N ARG A 414 -4.78 -11.82 -8.98
CA ARG A 414 -5.97 -12.31 -8.26
C ARG A 414 -6.55 -11.24 -7.36
N ASN A 415 -5.71 -10.60 -6.55
CA ASN A 415 -6.11 -9.56 -5.61
C ASN A 415 -6.71 -8.34 -6.32
N GLN A 416 -6.09 -7.88 -7.42
CA GLN A 416 -6.63 -6.80 -8.24
C GLN A 416 -8.02 -7.14 -8.80
N ASN A 417 -8.22 -8.36 -9.31
CA ASN A 417 -9.51 -8.79 -9.83
C ASN A 417 -10.60 -8.87 -8.75
N GLU A 418 -10.26 -9.36 -7.54
CA GLU A 418 -11.19 -9.37 -6.40
C GLU A 418 -11.54 -7.96 -5.93
N TYR A 419 -10.56 -7.06 -5.90
CA TYR A 419 -10.78 -5.65 -5.58
C TYR A 419 -11.72 -4.99 -6.60
N ILE A 420 -11.49 -5.19 -7.90
CA ILE A 420 -12.37 -4.67 -8.97
C ILE A 420 -13.80 -5.20 -8.82
N LYS A 421 -13.97 -6.49 -8.52
CA LYS A 421 -15.31 -7.08 -8.28
C LYS A 421 -16.00 -6.43 -7.08
N THR A 422 -15.28 -6.25 -5.97
CA THR A 422 -15.80 -5.64 -4.75
C THR A 422 -16.17 -4.18 -4.98
N LEU A 423 -15.35 -3.43 -5.71
CA LEU A 423 -15.60 -2.05 -6.07
C LEU A 423 -16.85 -1.91 -6.95
N LYS A 424 -17.03 -2.79 -7.94
CA LYS A 424 -18.25 -2.84 -8.77
C LYS A 424 -19.50 -3.10 -7.93
N ALA A 425 -19.47 -4.11 -7.06
CA ALA A 425 -20.60 -4.41 -6.18
C ALA A 425 -20.92 -3.24 -5.23
N THR A 426 -19.89 -2.56 -4.72
CA THR A 426 -20.05 -1.37 -3.86
C THR A 426 -20.67 -0.21 -4.63
N ASN A 427 -20.21 0.06 -5.85
CA ASN A 427 -20.77 1.10 -6.71
C ASN A 427 -22.22 0.81 -7.11
N GLU A 428 -22.57 -0.44 -7.42
CA GLU A 428 -23.97 -0.84 -7.69
C GLU A 428 -24.86 -0.64 -6.47
N LYS A 429 -24.38 -0.99 -5.27
CA LYS A 429 -25.11 -0.75 -4.01
C LYS A 429 -25.28 0.75 -3.75
N LEU A 430 -24.24 1.55 -4.00
CA LEU A 430 -24.30 3.00 -3.85
C LEU A 430 -25.33 3.62 -4.82
N ALA A 431 -25.35 3.21 -6.08
CA ALA A 431 -26.32 3.68 -7.07
C ALA A 431 -27.77 3.34 -6.68
N LYS A 432 -28.03 2.10 -6.22
CA LYS A 432 -29.36 1.71 -5.71
C LYS A 432 -29.78 2.55 -4.50
N THR A 433 -28.85 2.82 -3.59
CA THR A 433 -29.09 3.63 -2.40
C THR A 433 -29.39 5.08 -2.77
N GLU A 434 -28.69 5.65 -3.75
CA GLU A 434 -28.93 7.01 -4.25
C GLU A 434 -30.32 7.15 -4.90
N ILE A 435 -30.75 6.16 -5.69
CA ILE A 435 -32.09 6.13 -6.28
C ILE A 435 -33.16 6.06 -5.19
N ALA A 436 -33.01 5.13 -4.23
CA ALA A 436 -33.94 4.98 -3.12
C ALA A 436 -34.04 6.26 -2.26
N LEU A 437 -32.91 6.95 -2.04
CA LEU A 437 -32.89 8.21 -1.32
C LEU A 437 -33.65 9.31 -2.08
N LYS A 438 -33.43 9.45 -3.39
CA LYS A 438 -34.16 10.41 -4.23
C LYS A 438 -35.67 10.14 -4.26
N GLU A 439 -36.08 8.88 -4.28
CA GLU A 439 -37.50 8.51 -4.19
C GLU A 439 -38.08 8.84 -2.83
N SER A 440 -37.37 8.51 -1.75
CA SER A 440 -37.77 8.86 -0.38
C SER A 440 -37.90 10.37 -0.18
N GLU A 441 -36.96 11.16 -0.69
CA GLU A 441 -37.02 12.63 -0.67
C GLU A 441 -38.23 13.18 -1.43
N LYS A 442 -38.55 12.61 -2.60
CA LYS A 442 -39.75 13.01 -3.37
C LYS A 442 -41.04 12.69 -2.62
N ILE A 443 -41.13 11.52 -2.00
CA ILE A 443 -42.29 11.12 -1.19
C ILE A 443 -42.44 12.07 0.01
N ALA A 444 -41.36 12.29 0.77
CA ALA A 444 -41.37 13.20 1.91
C ALA A 444 -41.78 14.63 1.52
N ARG A 445 -41.27 15.16 0.40
CA ARG A 445 -41.70 16.47 -0.12
C ARG A 445 -43.18 16.51 -0.48
N ARG A 446 -43.72 15.42 -1.05
CA ARG A 446 -45.15 15.34 -1.42
C ARG A 446 -46.04 15.28 -0.19
N GLU A 447 -45.68 14.47 0.81
CA GLU A 447 -46.39 14.42 2.09
C GLU A 447 -46.39 15.77 2.80
N GLN A 448 -45.24 16.46 2.79
CA GLN A 448 -45.13 17.80 3.37
C GLN A 448 -46.01 18.84 2.63
N MET A 449 -46.11 18.75 1.31
CA MET A 449 -46.98 19.61 0.51
C MET A 449 -48.47 19.36 0.80
N LEU A 450 -48.90 18.10 0.83
CA LEU A 450 -50.28 17.73 1.16
C LEU A 450 -50.68 18.16 2.58
N ALA A 451 -49.79 18.00 3.54
CA ALA A 451 -50.01 18.48 4.91
C ALA A 451 -50.16 20.02 4.96
N ARG A 452 -49.45 20.75 4.09
CA ARG A 452 -49.56 22.20 3.99
C ARG A 452 -50.88 22.65 3.36
N GLU A 453 -51.28 22.01 2.25
CA GLU A 453 -52.57 22.27 1.60
C GLU A 453 -53.76 21.97 2.53
N ALA A 454 -53.71 20.84 3.27
CA ALA A 454 -54.76 20.50 4.23
C ALA A 454 -54.89 21.57 5.33
N ASN A 455 -53.77 22.08 5.85
CA ASN A 455 -53.78 23.16 6.84
C ASN A 455 -54.35 24.47 6.26
N GLU A 456 -54.04 24.82 5.01
CA GLU A 456 -54.61 26.00 4.35
C GLU A 456 -56.13 25.88 4.17
N ILE A 457 -56.63 24.72 3.75
CA ILE A 457 -58.07 24.46 3.60
C ILE A 457 -58.78 24.62 4.95
N VAL A 458 -58.24 24.02 6.02
CA VAL A 458 -58.81 24.14 7.38
C VAL A 458 -58.86 25.60 7.83
N ASN A 459 -57.79 26.37 7.57
CA ASN A 459 -57.75 27.80 7.91
C ASN A 459 -58.80 28.62 7.16
N ILE A 460 -58.99 28.38 5.86
CA ILE A 460 -60.01 29.07 5.05
C ILE A 460 -61.42 28.72 5.56
N MET A 461 -61.68 27.46 5.88
CA MET A 461 -62.99 27.04 6.42
C MET A 461 -63.29 27.75 7.75
N LEU A 462 -62.33 27.77 8.68
CA LEU A 462 -62.48 28.43 9.98
C LEU A 462 -62.82 29.92 9.83
N GLN A 463 -62.16 30.63 8.90
CA GLN A 463 -62.38 32.06 8.65
C GLN A 463 -63.75 32.40 8.07
N LYS A 464 -64.45 31.44 7.45
CA LYS A 464 -65.78 31.65 6.82
C LYS A 464 -66.97 31.24 7.70
N LEU A 465 -66.72 30.73 8.91
CA LEU A 465 -67.79 30.31 9.81
C LEU A 465 -68.57 31.51 10.38
N PRO A 466 -69.92 31.48 10.38
CA PRO A 466 -70.76 32.54 10.93
C PRO A 466 -70.81 32.55 12.47
N SER A 467 -70.20 31.56 13.12
CA SER A 467 -69.96 31.55 14.57
C SER A 467 -68.53 31.97 14.85
N GLY A 468 -68.31 32.69 15.94
CA GLY A 468 -66.96 32.94 16.45
C GLY A 468 -66.32 31.63 16.88
N VAL A 469 -65.11 31.33 16.40
CA VAL A 469 -64.32 30.17 16.80
C VAL A 469 -62.97 30.65 17.30
N VAL A 470 -62.57 30.15 18.47
CA VAL A 470 -61.25 30.38 19.06
C VAL A 470 -60.66 29.09 19.58
N ILE A 471 -59.37 28.89 19.37
CA ILE A 471 -58.59 27.76 19.87
C ILE A 471 -57.46 28.33 20.72
N VAL A 472 -57.30 27.80 21.94
CA VAL A 472 -56.30 28.26 22.89
C VAL A 472 -55.41 27.12 23.41
N ASP A 473 -54.18 27.46 23.77
CA ASP A 473 -53.18 26.54 24.35
C ASP A 473 -53.33 26.37 25.87
N GLU A 474 -52.45 25.57 26.47
CA GLU A 474 -52.40 25.33 27.92
C GLU A 474 -52.18 26.60 28.77
N ASN A 475 -51.72 27.69 28.17
CA ASN A 475 -51.47 28.97 28.82
C ASN A 475 -52.57 30.00 28.54
N LEU A 476 -53.68 29.58 27.91
CA LEU A 476 -54.77 30.45 27.43
C LEU A 476 -54.32 31.46 26.37
N LYS A 477 -53.25 31.18 25.63
CA LYS A 477 -52.89 31.96 24.45
C LYS A 477 -53.67 31.46 23.24
N ILE A 478 -54.13 32.40 22.43
CA ILE A 478 -54.87 32.08 21.20
C ILE A 478 -53.91 31.42 20.20
N ILE A 479 -54.19 30.17 19.84
CA ILE A 479 -53.53 29.45 18.74
C ILE A 479 -54.14 29.90 17.41
N GLN A 480 -55.46 30.06 17.39
CA GLN A 480 -56.19 30.46 16.20
C GLN A 480 -57.56 31.04 16.56
N ALA A 481 -57.93 32.17 15.96
CA ALA A 481 -59.28 32.71 16.01
C ALA A 481 -59.77 33.06 14.61
N ASN A 482 -61.08 32.91 14.38
CA ASN A 482 -61.69 33.37 13.14
C ASN A 482 -62.17 34.84 13.24
N LYS A 483 -62.38 35.47 12.09
CA LYS A 483 -62.82 36.86 12.01
C LYS A 483 -64.10 37.15 12.82
N THR A 484 -65.07 36.24 12.78
CA THR A 484 -66.33 36.37 13.51
C THR A 484 -66.13 36.42 15.03
N PHE A 485 -65.15 35.69 15.58
CA PHE A 485 -64.82 35.77 17.01
C PHE A 485 -64.22 37.12 17.36
N ILE A 486 -63.31 37.63 16.52
CA ILE A 486 -62.70 38.95 16.70
C ILE A 486 -63.76 40.05 16.64
N GLU A 487 -64.70 39.97 15.68
CA GLU A 487 -65.84 40.90 15.58
C GLU A 487 -66.74 40.84 16.83
N THR A 488 -66.91 39.65 17.43
CA THR A 488 -67.70 39.46 18.66
C THR A 488 -67.03 40.10 19.88
N LEU A 489 -65.70 40.20 19.89
CA LEU A 489 -64.94 40.82 20.99
C LEU A 489 -65.03 42.35 21.01
N GLY A 490 -65.34 42.99 19.87
CA GLY A 490 -65.50 44.44 19.73
C GLY A 490 -64.32 45.17 19.08
N GLU A 491 -64.40 46.50 19.03
CA GLU A 491 -63.46 47.37 18.30
C GLU A 491 -62.00 47.25 18.77
N ASP A 492 -61.76 47.07 20.07
CA ASP A 492 -60.41 46.92 20.62
C ASP A 492 -59.70 45.66 20.09
N ALA A 493 -60.44 44.54 19.95
CA ALA A 493 -59.90 43.31 19.39
C ALA A 493 -59.66 43.43 17.88
N ARG A 494 -60.45 44.24 17.16
CA ARG A 494 -60.25 44.51 15.74
C ARG A 494 -58.97 45.30 15.47
N LEU A 495 -58.67 46.29 16.31
CA LEU A 495 -57.40 47.05 16.23
C LEU A 495 -56.19 46.16 16.49
N ILE A 496 -56.30 45.20 17.42
CA ILE A 496 -55.21 44.24 17.68
C ILE A 496 -55.04 43.26 16.51
N ASP A 497 -56.14 42.85 15.87
CA ASP A 497 -56.10 41.97 14.68
C ASP A 497 -55.38 42.61 13.48
N GLU A 498 -55.47 43.93 13.30
CA GLU A 498 -54.72 44.66 12.26
C GLU A 498 -53.20 44.54 12.43
N VAL A 499 -52.72 44.37 13.67
CA VAL A 499 -51.29 44.23 14.00
C VAL A 499 -50.90 42.75 14.12
N ILE A 500 -51.78 41.90 14.67
CA ILE A 500 -51.58 40.47 14.90
C ILE A 500 -52.76 39.71 14.28
N PRO A 501 -52.66 39.28 13.02
CA PRO A 501 -53.75 38.59 12.33
C PRO A 501 -54.21 37.33 13.06
N GLY A 502 -55.51 37.21 13.31
CA GLY A 502 -56.12 36.09 14.03
C GLY A 502 -55.88 36.10 15.55
N LEU A 503 -55.33 37.19 16.10
CA LEU A 503 -54.92 37.33 17.51
C LEU A 503 -53.96 36.24 18.00
N VAL A 504 -53.19 35.62 17.08
CA VAL A 504 -52.32 34.47 17.39
C VAL A 504 -51.25 34.87 18.40
N GLY A 505 -51.23 34.19 19.55
CA GLY A 505 -50.32 34.43 20.66
C GLY A 505 -50.83 35.43 21.72
N ALA A 506 -51.97 36.08 21.50
CA ALA A 506 -52.58 36.97 22.49
C ALA A 506 -53.12 36.18 23.69
N ASP A 507 -52.98 36.74 24.90
CA ASP A 507 -53.50 36.13 26.13
C ASP A 507 -54.99 36.41 26.25
N LEU A 508 -55.80 35.35 26.29
CA LEU A 508 -57.25 35.43 26.39
C LEU A 508 -57.71 36.21 27.63
N LYS A 509 -56.92 36.23 28.71
CA LYS A 509 -57.21 36.98 29.95
C LYS A 509 -57.24 38.49 29.73
N THR A 510 -56.53 38.98 28.72
CA THR A 510 -56.48 40.41 28.38
C THR A 510 -57.65 40.84 27.51
N LEU A 511 -58.26 39.89 26.80
CA LEU A 511 -59.33 40.14 25.83
C LEU A 511 -60.74 39.87 26.40
N LEU A 512 -60.84 39.02 27.42
CA LEU A 512 -62.11 38.60 28.00
C LEU A 512 -62.16 38.84 29.52
N PRO A 513 -63.34 39.12 30.09
CA PRO A 513 -63.52 39.30 31.53
C PRO A 513 -63.37 37.97 32.28
N TYR A 514 -63.05 38.05 33.58
CA TYR A 514 -62.78 36.89 34.45
C TYR A 514 -63.80 35.76 34.32
N HIS A 515 -65.09 36.09 34.36
CA HIS A 515 -66.16 35.10 34.29
C HIS A 515 -66.21 34.33 32.97
N PHE A 516 -65.71 34.92 31.88
CA PHE A 516 -65.71 34.31 30.56
C PHE A 516 -64.46 33.44 30.36
N TYR A 517 -63.24 33.97 30.52
CA TYR A 517 -62.03 33.15 30.30
C TYR A 517 -61.86 32.04 31.34
N ASN A 518 -62.44 32.18 32.56
CA ASN A 518 -62.40 31.13 33.57
C ASN A 518 -63.14 29.86 33.10
N MET A 519 -64.11 29.99 32.20
CA MET A 519 -64.75 28.82 31.58
C MET A 519 -63.75 28.01 30.74
N PHE A 520 -62.86 28.68 29.99
CA PHE A 520 -61.77 28.01 29.27
C PHE A 520 -60.78 27.33 30.24
N SER A 521 -60.47 28.00 31.35
CA SER A 521 -59.59 27.45 32.39
C SER A 521 -60.19 26.21 33.06
N TYR A 522 -61.51 26.20 33.28
CA TYR A 522 -62.22 25.05 33.84
C TYR A 522 -62.17 23.85 32.89
N VAL A 523 -62.52 24.05 31.61
CA VAL A 523 -62.51 22.97 30.61
C VAL A 523 -61.10 22.43 30.41
N LEU A 524 -60.10 23.31 30.35
CA LEU A 524 -58.69 22.92 30.19
C LEU A 524 -58.19 22.05 31.36
N LYS A 525 -58.68 22.28 32.58
CA LYS A 525 -58.24 21.58 33.79
C LYS A 525 -59.03 20.29 34.08
N ASN A 526 -60.33 20.30 33.83
CA ASN A 526 -61.23 19.20 34.20
C ASN A 526 -61.60 18.31 33.00
N ALA A 527 -61.30 18.73 31.77
CA ALA A 527 -61.68 18.04 30.53
C ALA A 527 -63.19 17.78 30.39
N GLU A 528 -64.01 18.57 31.07
CA GLU A 528 -65.48 18.55 30.97
C GLU A 528 -65.93 19.68 30.05
N ASP A 529 -66.59 19.34 28.94
CA ASP A 529 -67.07 20.30 27.96
C ASP A 529 -68.23 21.13 28.52
N ILE A 530 -68.22 22.43 28.23
CA ILE A 530 -69.33 23.33 28.56
C ILE A 530 -70.16 23.54 27.30
N THR A 531 -71.43 23.17 27.34
CA THR A 531 -72.34 23.31 26.20
C THR A 531 -73.37 24.41 26.44
N ASN A 532 -73.64 25.20 25.40
CA ASN A 532 -74.74 26.17 25.32
C ASN A 532 -74.91 27.10 26.53
N ARG A 533 -73.81 27.63 27.07
CA ARG A 533 -73.87 28.53 28.23
C ARG A 533 -74.04 29.97 27.76
N ASP A 534 -75.08 30.63 28.24
CA ASP A 534 -75.35 32.03 27.92
C ASP A 534 -74.49 32.95 28.80
N VAL A 535 -73.75 33.85 28.15
CA VAL A 535 -72.84 34.81 28.78
C VAL A 535 -73.19 36.21 28.27
N ASN A 536 -73.43 37.14 29.19
CA ASN A 536 -73.63 38.54 28.83
C ASN A 536 -72.27 39.21 28.61
N PHE A 537 -72.07 39.79 27.42
CA PHE A 537 -70.83 40.47 27.04
C PHE A 537 -71.14 41.64 26.10
N ASN A 538 -70.68 42.86 26.44
CA ASN A 538 -70.85 44.09 25.63
C ASN A 538 -72.27 44.29 25.07
N ASP A 539 -73.28 44.31 25.95
CA ASP A 539 -74.71 44.43 25.64
C ASP A 539 -75.34 43.30 24.79
N ASN A 540 -74.58 42.26 24.43
CA ASN A 540 -75.05 41.08 23.71
C ASN A 540 -75.13 39.87 24.64
N ILE A 541 -76.04 38.94 24.32
CA ILE A 541 -76.11 37.62 24.98
C ILE A 541 -75.41 36.66 24.03
N LEU A 542 -74.28 36.13 24.46
CA LEU A 542 -73.48 35.19 23.69
C LEU A 542 -73.75 33.78 24.17
N ASN A 543 -74.05 32.87 23.25
CA ASN A 543 -74.11 31.45 23.52
C ASN A 543 -72.72 30.85 23.29
N VAL A 544 -72.11 30.31 24.35
CA VAL A 544 -70.74 29.83 24.35
C VAL A 544 -70.72 28.32 24.59
N SER A 545 -70.06 27.60 23.69
CA SER A 545 -69.73 26.19 23.86
C SER A 545 -68.22 26.00 23.84
N ILE A 546 -67.64 25.44 24.88
CA ILE A 546 -66.20 25.23 25.05
C ILE A 546 -65.95 23.73 25.16
N PHE A 547 -65.07 23.20 24.32
CA PHE A 547 -64.81 21.78 24.20
C PHE A 547 -63.32 21.47 24.16
N THR A 548 -62.95 20.28 24.62
CA THR A 548 -61.56 19.83 24.65
C THR A 548 -61.13 19.27 23.29
N ILE A 549 -60.08 19.85 22.68
CA ILE A 549 -59.49 19.33 21.43
C ILE A 549 -58.38 18.33 21.76
N ARG A 550 -57.52 18.68 22.72
CA ARG A 550 -56.49 17.81 23.27
C ARG A 550 -56.46 17.97 24.79
N PRO A 551 -56.70 16.89 25.55
CA PRO A 551 -56.74 16.96 27.01
C PRO A 551 -55.52 17.68 27.59
N ASN A 552 -55.76 18.65 28.49
CA ASN A 552 -54.76 19.46 29.17
C ASN A 552 -53.78 20.25 28.27
N LYS A 553 -54.06 20.38 26.97
CA LYS A 553 -53.20 21.12 26.03
C LYS A 553 -53.94 22.11 25.14
N ILE A 554 -55.08 21.71 24.57
CA ILE A 554 -55.78 22.54 23.59
C ILE A 554 -57.28 22.49 23.84
N VAL A 555 -57.89 23.66 23.96
CA VAL A 555 -59.33 23.84 24.11
C VAL A 555 -59.84 24.71 22.97
N GLY A 556 -60.97 24.32 22.40
CA GLY A 556 -61.71 25.09 21.41
C GLY A 556 -62.95 25.71 22.01
N ALA A 557 -63.38 26.86 21.51
CA ALA A 557 -64.68 27.43 21.82
C ALA A 557 -65.37 27.94 20.57
N VAL A 558 -66.69 27.75 20.56
CA VAL A 558 -67.61 28.32 19.59
C VAL A 558 -68.51 29.31 20.33
N VAL A 559 -68.51 30.55 19.85
CA VAL A 559 -69.26 31.68 20.40
C VAL A 559 -70.27 32.14 19.35
N ARG A 560 -71.53 32.25 19.74
CA ARG A 560 -72.63 32.68 18.86
C ARG A 560 -73.36 33.86 19.47
N ASP A 561 -73.64 34.89 18.69
CA ASP A 561 -74.44 36.03 19.14
C ASP A 561 -75.94 35.75 18.95
N LEU A 562 -76.71 35.80 20.04
CA LEU A 562 -78.16 35.55 20.04
C LEU A 562 -79.00 36.67 19.41
N LYS A 563 -78.41 37.84 19.09
CA LYS A 563 -79.10 38.91 18.38
C LYS A 563 -79.15 38.71 16.85
N MET A 564 -78.35 37.79 16.30
CA MET A 564 -78.38 37.51 14.86
C MET A 564 -79.70 36.79 14.44
N PRO A 565 -80.38 37.24 13.36
CA PRO A 565 -81.70 36.73 12.97
C PRO A 565 -81.74 35.22 12.70
N GLU A 566 -80.66 34.66 12.18
CA GLU A 566 -80.52 33.24 11.82
C GLU A 566 -80.47 32.33 13.05
N VAL A 567 -79.76 32.76 14.11
CA VAL A 567 -79.64 32.03 15.38
C VAL A 567 -80.96 32.02 16.17
N ARG A 568 -81.74 33.10 16.06
CA ARG A 568 -83.05 33.23 16.73
C ARG A 568 -84.08 32.20 16.24
N ARG A 569 -84.08 31.85 14.95
CA ARG A 569 -84.99 30.83 14.39
C ARG A 569 -84.64 29.42 14.89
N GLU A 570 -83.37 29.05 14.89
CA GLU A 570 -82.93 27.73 15.35
C GLU A 570 -83.19 27.51 16.86
N GLN A 571 -82.93 28.51 17.71
CA GLN A 571 -83.19 28.36 19.14
C GLN A 571 -84.68 28.32 19.49
N ILE A 572 -85.53 29.07 18.78
CA ILE A 572 -86.99 28.98 18.96
C ILE A 572 -87.46 27.57 18.57
N ILE A 573 -86.94 27.00 17.48
CA ILE A 573 -87.26 25.62 17.08
C ILE A 573 -86.77 24.61 18.12
N ASN A 574 -85.56 24.76 18.67
CA ASN A 574 -85.06 23.84 19.70
C ASN A 574 -85.85 23.92 21.01
N ARG A 575 -86.22 25.12 21.48
CA ARG A 575 -87.08 25.27 22.67
C ARG A 575 -88.51 24.77 22.43
N ILE A 576 -89.02 24.91 21.20
CA ILE A 576 -90.31 24.31 20.81
C ILE A 576 -90.20 22.78 20.80
N ASN A 577 -89.11 22.22 20.28
CA ASN A 577 -88.89 20.78 20.25
C ASN A 577 -88.75 20.20 21.67
N GLU A 578 -87.99 20.84 22.58
CA GLU A 578 -87.93 20.45 23.99
C GLU A 578 -89.31 20.46 24.66
N ALA A 579 -90.11 21.51 24.45
CA ALA A 579 -91.46 21.60 24.98
C ALA A 579 -92.44 20.58 24.36
N ILE A 580 -92.23 20.19 23.09
CA ILE A 580 -92.98 19.12 22.42
C ILE A 580 -92.60 17.76 23.02
N THR A 581 -91.31 17.53 23.32
CA THR A 581 -90.83 16.29 23.94
C THR A 581 -91.41 16.12 25.35
N GLU A 582 -91.39 17.17 26.19
CA GLU A 582 -92.02 17.12 27.53
C GLU A 582 -93.54 16.84 27.46
N ASN A 583 -94.26 17.45 26.50
CA ASN A 583 -95.69 17.18 26.33
C ASN A 583 -95.97 15.76 25.81
N LEU A 584 -95.14 15.23 24.90
CA LEU A 584 -95.27 13.86 24.40
C LEU A 584 -95.05 12.82 25.51
N GLU A 585 -94.10 13.04 26.41
CA GLU A 585 -93.88 12.19 27.59
C GLU A 585 -95.08 12.21 28.54
N MET A 586 -95.69 13.38 28.75
CA MET A 586 -96.89 13.53 29.57
C MET A 586 -98.09 12.79 28.96
N VAL A 587 -98.27 12.87 27.64
CA VAL A 587 -99.34 12.16 26.90
C VAL A 587 -99.12 10.64 26.91
N GLN A 588 -97.89 10.16 26.78
CA GLN A 588 -97.58 8.72 26.91
C GLN A 588 -97.91 8.18 28.31
N LYS A 589 -97.65 8.95 29.37
CA LYS A 589 -98.06 8.59 30.74
C LYS A 589 -99.58 8.48 30.90
N ILE A 590 -100.34 9.39 30.29
CA ILE A 590 -101.82 9.34 30.30
C ILE A 590 -102.33 8.13 29.49
N GLY A 591 -101.74 7.87 28.32
CA GLY A 591 -102.08 6.72 27.49
C GLY A 591 -101.79 5.37 28.18
N PHE A 592 -100.69 5.28 28.92
CA PHE A 592 -100.36 4.10 29.72
C PHE A 592 -101.41 3.84 30.82
N LEU A 593 -101.82 4.88 31.57
CA LEU A 593 -102.83 4.76 32.62
C LEU A 593 -104.24 4.41 32.07
N LEU A 594 -104.60 4.93 30.90
CA LEU A 594 -105.85 4.60 30.22
C LEU A 594 -105.86 3.17 29.66
N GLY A 595 -104.73 2.71 29.11
CA GLY A 595 -104.56 1.32 28.64
C GLY A 595 -104.62 0.30 29.78
N GLU A 596 -104.01 0.62 30.92
CA GLU A 596 -104.08 -0.20 32.13
C GLU A 596 -105.52 -0.28 32.68
N GLY A 597 -106.25 0.84 32.65
CA GLY A 597 -107.68 0.89 32.99
C GLY A 597 -108.54 0.01 32.08
N ALA A 598 -108.39 0.13 30.76
CA ALA A 598 -109.17 -0.63 29.78
C ALA A 598 -108.90 -2.15 29.85
N SER A 599 -107.63 -2.56 30.00
CA SER A 599 -107.27 -3.98 30.13
C SER A 599 -107.84 -4.61 31.42
N LYS A 600 -107.91 -3.83 32.51
CA LYS A 600 -108.53 -4.27 33.77
C LYS A 600 -110.04 -4.44 33.64
N THR A 601 -110.71 -3.55 32.90
CA THR A 601 -112.15 -3.66 32.59
C THR A 601 -112.45 -4.85 31.68
N GLU A 602 -111.62 -5.10 30.67
CA GLU A 602 -111.78 -6.23 29.74
C GLU A 602 -111.60 -7.58 30.45
N ARG A 603 -110.60 -7.72 31.33
CA ARG A 603 -110.43 -8.91 32.18
C ARG A 603 -111.63 -9.13 33.11
N MET A 604 -112.18 -8.06 33.68
CA MET A 604 -113.35 -8.14 34.55
C MET A 604 -114.62 -8.55 33.77
N LEU A 605 -114.84 -7.99 32.57
CA LEU A 605 -115.95 -8.36 31.69
C LEU A 605 -115.84 -9.81 31.20
N ASN A 606 -114.66 -10.24 30.76
CA ASN A 606 -114.44 -11.63 30.34
C ASN A 606 -114.61 -12.63 31.50
N SER A 607 -114.24 -12.27 32.73
CA SER A 607 -114.51 -13.10 33.91
C SER A 607 -116.01 -13.23 34.20
N ILE A 608 -116.81 -12.18 33.94
CA ILE A 608 -118.28 -12.22 34.10
C ILE A 608 -118.93 -13.03 32.98
N ILE A 609 -118.47 -12.89 31.73
CA ILE A 609 -118.96 -13.66 30.58
C ILE A 609 -118.65 -15.16 30.76
N SER A 610 -117.47 -15.50 31.27
CA SER A 610 -117.06 -16.89 31.54
C SER A 610 -117.91 -17.54 32.63
N ALA A 611 -118.35 -16.78 33.64
CA ALA A 611 -119.25 -17.26 34.69
C ALA A 611 -120.68 -17.49 34.20
N TYR A 612 -121.13 -16.75 33.17
CA TYR A 612 -122.45 -16.94 32.55
C TYR A 612 -122.49 -18.10 31.53
N GLN A 613 -121.38 -18.41 30.87
CA GLN A 613 -121.29 -19.49 29.88
C GLN A 613 -121.16 -20.89 30.50
N SER A 614 -120.78 -21.00 31.77
CA SER A 614 -120.74 -22.28 32.50
C SER A 614 -122.10 -22.73 33.07
N GLU A 615 -123.14 -21.90 33.02
CA GLU A 615 -124.52 -22.27 33.43
C GLU A 615 -125.39 -22.83 32.29
N ASN A 616 -124.99 -22.71 31.01
CA ASN A 616 -125.74 -23.22 29.85
C ASN A 616 -125.03 -24.38 29.14
N GLY A 617 -124.53 -25.33 29.93
CA GLY A 617 -124.12 -26.64 29.46
C GLY A 617 -125.30 -27.49 28.96
N ASN A 618 -124.97 -28.41 28.06
CA ASN A 618 -125.76 -29.55 27.59
C ASN A 618 -126.88 -29.28 26.58
N LYS A 619 -126.55 -29.41 25.29
CA LYS A 619 -127.07 -30.52 24.47
C LYS A 619 -126.33 -30.68 23.15
N SER A 620 -126.07 -31.96 22.82
CA SER A 620 -125.74 -32.57 21.52
C SER A 620 -124.47 -32.05 20.82
N GLY A 621 -123.39 -32.82 20.64
CA GLY A 621 -123.26 -34.27 20.60
C GLY A 621 -122.74 -34.69 19.23
N GLU A 622 -121.56 -35.35 19.23
CA GLU A 622 -121.21 -36.55 18.44
C GLU A 622 -121.46 -36.51 16.91
N THR A 623 -120.54 -36.82 16.00
CA THR A 623 -119.44 -37.81 16.01
C THR A 623 -118.76 -37.75 14.62
N LYS A 624 -117.47 -38.12 14.56
CA LYS A 624 -116.76 -38.92 13.52
C LYS A 624 -116.84 -38.44 12.05
N SER A 625 -115.77 -38.49 11.26
CA SER A 625 -114.72 -39.50 11.18
C SER A 625 -113.54 -38.97 10.39
#